data_AF-A3C4C2-F1
#
_entry.id   AF-A3C4C2-F1
#
_cell.length_a   1.000
_cell.length_b   1.000
_cell.length_c   1.000
_cell.angle_alpha   90.00
_cell.angle_beta   90.00
_cell.angle_gamma   90.00
#
_symmetry.space_group_name_H-M   'P 1'
#
loop_
_entity.id
_entity.type
_entity.pdbx_description
1 polymer ?
#
loop_
_entity_poly.entity_id
_entity_poly.type
_entity_poly.pdbx_seq_one_letter_code
_entity_poly.pdbx_strand_id
1 'polypeptide(L)'
;MVEVAHREVARALASLAEARLGARLLPSAVPPDVAEFRSGGGAGNAVGSLDVRRGAPGSTIDFMLQSSLHCKVPNGAIDITSLLIFLNASTDAPHFLMEFIQGSPTSIVVLLDLLPRKDLALHPEYIERYYENTQVDKQREKVEELPQARPYRSRSLFVRSAFSLTAILMSIDCGQGGEGTLEEIVRVN
;
A
#
# COMPACT_ATOMS: atom_id res chain seq x y z
N MET A 1 -6.43 -20.80 3.97
CA MET A 1 -6.33 -19.82 2.86
C MET A 1 -4.89 -19.88 2.40
N VAL A 2 -4.61 -20.18 1.13
CA VAL A 2 -3.22 -20.22 0.63
C VAL A 2 -2.64 -18.83 0.79
N GLU A 3 -1.49 -18.73 1.45
CA GLU A 3 -0.81 -17.48 1.69
C GLU A 3 -0.07 -17.07 0.42
N VAL A 4 -0.46 -15.94 -0.16
CA VAL A 4 0.13 -15.39 -1.40
C VAL A 4 1.19 -14.35 -1.03
N ALA A 5 2.30 -14.32 -1.77
CA ALA A 5 3.52 -13.58 -1.44
C ALA A 5 3.29 -12.10 -1.07
N HIS A 6 2.41 -11.39 -1.79
CA HIS A 6 2.15 -9.97 -1.53
C HIS A 6 1.53 -9.70 -0.15
N ARG A 7 0.73 -10.65 0.38
CA ARG A 7 0.18 -10.55 1.74
C ARG A 7 1.24 -10.76 2.81
N GLU A 8 2.17 -11.67 2.55
CA GLU A 8 3.32 -11.91 3.43
C GLU A 8 4.18 -10.65 3.53
N VAL A 9 4.52 -10.04 2.38
CA VAL A 9 5.29 -8.79 2.31
C VAL A 9 4.56 -7.67 3.02
N ALA A 10 3.26 -7.47 2.76
CA ALA A 10 2.49 -6.42 3.40
C ALA A 10 2.42 -6.61 4.93
N ARG A 11 2.23 -7.85 5.40
CA ARG A 11 2.21 -8.17 6.84
C ARG A 11 3.58 -7.97 7.48
N ALA A 12 4.65 -8.37 6.80
CA ALA A 12 6.02 -8.17 7.27
C ALA A 12 6.35 -6.67 7.38
N LEU A 13 5.96 -5.88 6.37
CA LEU A 13 6.13 -4.43 6.39
C LEU A 13 5.32 -3.78 7.51
N ALA A 14 4.06 -4.18 7.71
CA ALA A 14 3.24 -3.67 8.80
C ALA A 14 3.85 -4.02 10.17
N SER A 15 4.30 -5.26 10.36
CA SER A 15 4.99 -5.68 11.59
C SER A 15 6.28 -4.88 11.83
N LEU A 16 7.05 -4.61 10.78
CA LEU A 16 8.25 -3.78 10.85
C LEU A 16 7.91 -2.32 11.19
N ALA A 17 6.86 -1.78 10.58
CA ALA A 17 6.37 -0.44 10.87
C ALA A 17 5.92 -0.34 12.33
N GLU A 18 5.12 -1.27 12.84
CA GLU A 18 4.72 -1.33 14.24
C GLU A 18 5.91 -1.36 15.19
N ALA A 19 6.89 -2.23 14.92
CA ALA A 19 8.08 -2.36 15.74
C ALA A 19 8.92 -1.07 15.75
N ARG A 20 9.08 -0.41 14.59
CA ARG A 20 9.84 0.85 14.46
C ARG A 20 9.10 2.04 15.05
N LEU A 21 7.78 2.08 14.94
CA LEU A 21 6.97 3.17 15.45
C LEU A 21 6.78 3.04 16.97
N GLY A 22 6.63 1.81 17.47
CA GLY A 22 6.65 1.46 18.88
C GLY A 22 5.67 2.29 19.69
N ALA A 23 6.18 2.93 20.75
CA ALA A 23 5.39 3.77 21.66
C ALA A 23 4.73 5.01 21.00
N ARG A 24 5.03 5.31 19.73
CA ARG A 24 4.36 6.37 18.96
C ARG A 24 2.97 5.96 18.48
N LEU A 25 2.61 4.69 18.58
CA LEU A 25 1.29 4.15 18.26
C LEU A 25 0.61 3.66 19.53
N LEU A 26 -0.70 3.88 19.61
CA LEU A 26 -1.57 3.23 20.56
C LEU A 26 -1.93 1.81 20.07
N PRO A 27 -2.34 0.91 20.97
CA PRO A 27 -2.95 -0.35 20.57
C PRO A 27 -4.12 -0.14 19.62
N SER A 28 -4.42 -1.16 18.82
CA SER A 28 -5.59 -1.12 17.94
C SER A 28 -6.88 -0.92 18.74
N ALA A 29 -7.70 0.01 18.27
CA ALA A 29 -9.02 0.29 18.86
C ALA A 29 -10.15 -0.30 18.00
N VAL A 30 -9.82 -1.12 17.00
CA VAL A 30 -10.81 -1.70 16.08
C VAL A 30 -11.62 -2.78 16.81
N PRO A 31 -12.96 -2.66 16.86
CA PRO A 31 -13.81 -3.71 17.44
C PRO A 31 -13.68 -5.04 16.69
N PRO A 32 -13.85 -6.21 17.35
CA PRO A 32 -13.66 -7.52 16.71
C PRO A 32 -14.50 -7.76 15.45
N ASP A 33 -15.72 -7.23 15.41
CA ASP A 33 -16.66 -7.32 14.27
C ASP A 33 -16.27 -6.41 13.09
N VAL A 34 -15.33 -5.49 13.31
CA VAL A 34 -14.70 -4.65 12.27
C VAL A 34 -13.30 -5.17 11.93
N ALA A 35 -12.61 -5.78 12.88
CA ALA A 35 -11.26 -6.31 12.70
C ALA A 35 -11.24 -7.44 11.67
N GLU A 36 -12.28 -8.29 11.69
CA GLU A 36 -12.56 -9.27 10.64
C GLU A 36 -14.04 -9.20 10.26
N PHE A 37 -14.32 -8.99 8.98
CA PHE A 37 -15.69 -8.87 8.49
C PHE A 37 -15.92 -9.71 7.23
N ARG A 38 -17.16 -10.15 7.05
CA ARG A 38 -17.59 -10.96 5.91
C ARG A 38 -18.93 -10.45 5.39
N SER A 39 -19.13 -10.46 4.08
CA SER A 39 -20.46 -10.15 3.54
C SER A 39 -21.45 -11.27 3.89
N GLY A 40 -22.73 -10.89 4.08
CA GLY A 40 -23.84 -11.84 4.20
C GLY A 40 -23.78 -12.85 5.36
N GLY A 41 -23.09 -12.55 6.46
CA GLY A 41 -23.11 -13.37 7.67
C GLY A 41 -22.51 -14.78 7.53
N GLY A 42 -21.66 -15.03 6.52
CA GLY A 42 -20.95 -16.30 6.31
C GLY A 42 -21.12 -16.93 4.92
N ALA A 43 -22.19 -16.59 4.19
CA ALA A 43 -22.43 -17.04 2.81
C ALA A 43 -22.01 -16.03 1.74
N GLY A 44 -21.40 -14.91 2.16
CA GLY A 44 -21.02 -13.84 1.24
C GLY A 44 -19.79 -14.14 0.40
N ASN A 45 -19.63 -13.33 -0.65
CA ASN A 45 -18.54 -13.40 -1.61
C ASN A 45 -17.30 -12.59 -1.19
N ALA A 46 -17.33 -11.89 -0.06
CA ALA A 46 -16.24 -11.03 0.39
C ALA A 46 -15.86 -11.27 1.85
N VAL A 47 -14.55 -11.22 2.11
CA VAL A 47 -13.96 -11.24 3.45
C VAL A 47 -12.90 -10.15 3.53
N GLY A 48 -12.85 -9.43 4.64
CA GLY A 48 -11.84 -8.41 4.86
C GLY A 48 -11.35 -8.38 6.29
N SER A 49 -10.23 -7.70 6.48
CA SER A 49 -9.68 -7.37 7.78
C SER A 49 -9.23 -5.92 7.81
N LEU A 50 -9.26 -5.33 9.01
CA LEU A 50 -8.86 -3.95 9.25
C LEU A 50 -8.17 -3.85 10.61
N ASP A 51 -6.97 -3.26 10.64
CA ASP A 51 -6.30 -2.85 11.87
C ASP A 51 -6.03 -1.35 11.79
N VAL A 52 -6.40 -0.61 12.83
CA VAL A 52 -6.19 0.84 12.91
C VAL A 52 -5.59 1.19 14.26
N ARG A 53 -4.40 1.79 14.21
CA ARG A 53 -3.64 2.23 15.36
C ARG A 53 -3.44 3.72 15.30
N ARG A 54 -3.96 4.43 16.30
CA ARG A 54 -3.82 5.88 16.40
C ARG A 54 -2.44 6.26 16.89
N GLY A 55 -1.99 7.48 16.57
CA GLY A 55 -0.82 8.05 17.22
C GLY A 55 -1.02 8.21 18.73
N ALA A 56 0.02 7.89 19.50
CA ALA A 56 0.07 8.20 20.92
C ALA A 56 0.15 9.72 21.16
N PRO A 57 -0.21 10.23 22.35
CA PRO A 57 -0.04 11.64 22.69
C PRO A 57 1.39 12.13 22.41
N GLY A 58 1.52 13.25 21.67
CA GLY A 58 2.81 13.80 21.25
C GLY A 58 3.42 13.16 20.00
N SER A 59 2.80 12.12 19.42
CA SER A 59 3.19 11.56 18.13
C SER A 59 2.85 12.49 16.97
N THR A 60 3.66 12.49 15.91
CA THR A 60 3.32 13.11 14.63
C THR A 60 2.42 12.24 13.76
N ILE A 61 2.19 10.99 14.15
CA ILE A 61 1.29 10.06 13.46
C ILE A 61 -0.14 10.39 13.87
N ASP A 62 -1.03 10.45 12.89
CA ASP A 62 -2.47 10.47 13.13
C ASP A 62 -2.97 9.04 13.33
N PHE A 63 -2.75 8.20 12.31
CA PHE A 63 -3.03 6.77 12.38
C PHE A 63 -2.15 5.96 11.41
N MET A 64 -1.97 4.70 11.76
CA MET A 64 -1.54 3.62 10.87
C MET A 64 -2.76 2.72 10.61
N LEU A 65 -3.00 2.39 9.34
CA LEU A 65 -4.08 1.51 8.92
C LEU A 65 -3.50 0.37 8.08
N GLN A 66 -3.78 -0.86 8.48
CA GLN A 66 -3.56 -2.06 7.68
C GLN A 66 -4.92 -2.62 7.27
N SER A 67 -5.06 -3.03 6.01
CA SER A 67 -6.29 -3.67 5.55
C SER A 67 -6.01 -4.78 4.54
N SER A 68 -6.92 -5.75 4.49
CA SER A 68 -6.99 -6.73 3.42
C SER A 68 -8.43 -6.93 2.99
N LEU A 69 -8.68 -7.10 1.70
CA LEU A 69 -9.98 -7.48 1.16
C LEU A 69 -9.79 -8.60 0.14
N HIS A 70 -10.52 -9.69 0.30
CA HIS A 70 -10.71 -10.71 -0.73
C HIS A 70 -12.17 -10.67 -1.16
N CYS A 71 -12.40 -10.57 -2.47
CA CYS A 71 -13.75 -10.55 -3.04
C CYS A 71 -13.83 -11.46 -4.26
N LYS A 72 -14.75 -12.43 -4.24
CA LYS A 72 -15.10 -13.22 -5.42
C LYS A 72 -15.98 -12.41 -6.35
N VAL A 73 -15.55 -12.33 -7.60
CA VAL A 73 -16.25 -11.67 -8.71
C VAL A 73 -16.62 -12.72 -9.76
N PRO A 74 -17.53 -12.45 -10.72
CA PRO A 74 -18.02 -13.47 -11.66
C PRO A 74 -16.92 -14.24 -12.41
N ASN A 75 -15.78 -13.59 -12.68
CA ASN A 75 -14.69 -14.16 -13.49
C ASN A 75 -13.40 -14.42 -12.68
N GLY A 76 -13.47 -14.47 -11.35
CA GLY A 76 -12.28 -14.70 -10.52
C GLY A 76 -12.40 -14.10 -9.12
N ALA A 77 -11.28 -13.57 -8.62
CA ALA A 77 -11.23 -12.87 -7.35
C ALA A 77 -10.40 -11.59 -7.48
N ILE A 78 -10.69 -10.65 -6.59
CA ILE A 78 -9.89 -9.45 -6.38
C ILE A 78 -9.37 -9.51 -4.96
N ASP A 79 -8.06 -9.37 -4.83
CA ASP A 79 -7.37 -9.30 -3.56
C ASP A 79 -6.70 -7.93 -3.43
N ILE A 80 -7.04 -7.20 -2.38
CA ILE A 80 -6.46 -5.89 -2.06
C ILE A 80 -5.78 -6.01 -0.72
N THR A 81 -4.54 -5.53 -0.60
CA THR A 81 -3.84 -5.40 0.67
C THR A 81 -3.19 -4.04 0.75
N SER A 82 -3.48 -3.29 1.81
CA SER A 82 -2.98 -1.91 1.95
C SER A 82 -2.35 -1.68 3.33
N LEU A 83 -1.31 -0.85 3.35
CA LEU A 83 -0.73 -0.25 4.53
C LEU A 83 -0.63 1.26 4.32
N LEU A 84 -1.27 2.02 5.21
CA LEU A 84 -1.30 3.48 5.18
C LEU A 84 -0.77 4.02 6.51
N ILE A 85 0.03 5.08 6.46
CA ILE A 85 0.45 5.82 7.66
C ILE A 85 0.21 7.31 7.39
N PHE A 86 -0.78 7.85 8.07
CA PHE A 86 -1.16 9.25 7.98
C PHE A 86 -0.57 10.02 9.14
N LEU A 87 -0.09 11.23 8.84
CA LEU A 87 0.57 12.12 9.78
C LEU A 87 -0.35 13.29 10.10
N ASN A 88 -0.32 13.75 11.34
CA ASN A 88 -1.16 14.85 11.79
C ASN A 88 -0.55 16.22 11.42
N ALA A 89 -1.25 17.30 11.76
CA ALA A 89 -0.88 18.66 11.39
C ALA A 89 0.38 19.21 12.10
N SER A 90 0.96 18.49 13.06
CA SER A 90 2.17 18.94 13.77
C SER A 90 3.45 18.78 12.94
N THR A 91 3.37 18.18 11.75
CA THR A 91 4.45 18.05 10.78
C THR A 91 3.89 18.25 9.38
N ASP A 92 4.73 18.66 8.44
CA ASP A 92 4.38 18.71 7.02
C ASP A 92 4.85 17.48 6.24
N ALA A 93 5.61 16.57 6.84
CA ALA A 93 6.18 15.39 6.16
C ALA A 93 5.14 14.54 5.43
N PRO A 94 5.48 13.90 4.29
CA PRO A 94 4.57 13.09 3.48
C PRO A 94 3.88 11.96 4.27
N HIS A 95 2.70 11.53 3.81
CA HIS A 95 2.10 10.28 4.28
C HIS A 95 2.79 9.08 3.62
N PHE A 96 2.62 7.88 4.19
CA PHE A 96 3.05 6.64 3.54
C PHE A 96 1.83 5.88 3.02
N LEU A 97 1.91 5.40 1.78
CA LEU A 97 0.91 4.50 1.19
C LEU A 97 1.60 3.35 0.49
N MET A 98 1.15 2.13 0.78
CA MET A 98 1.41 0.94 0.01
C MET A 98 0.09 0.21 -0.23
N GLU A 99 -0.19 -0.18 -1.46
CA GLU A 99 -1.33 -1.00 -1.83
C GLU A 99 -0.98 -1.97 -2.95
N PHE A 100 -1.38 -3.22 -2.75
CA PHE A 100 -1.31 -4.30 -3.72
C PHE A 100 -2.72 -4.69 -4.13
N ILE A 101 -2.99 -4.65 -5.44
CA ILE A 101 -4.28 -5.02 -6.02
C ILE A 101 -4.05 -6.16 -7.01
N GLN A 102 -4.35 -7.38 -6.60
CA GLN A 102 -4.22 -8.56 -7.43
C GLN A 102 -5.59 -8.94 -8.01
N GLY A 103 -5.70 -8.86 -9.34
CA GLY A 103 -6.93 -9.21 -10.08
C GLY A 103 -6.86 -10.57 -10.78
N SER A 104 -5.68 -11.18 -10.84
CA SER A 104 -5.45 -12.53 -11.36
C SER A 104 -4.25 -13.18 -10.68
N PRO A 105 -4.09 -14.51 -10.75
CA PRO A 105 -2.93 -15.19 -10.19
C PRO A 105 -1.57 -14.74 -10.76
N THR A 106 -1.56 -14.12 -11.95
CA THR A 106 -0.33 -13.74 -12.66
C THR A 106 -0.11 -12.24 -12.80
N SER A 107 -1.02 -11.40 -12.26
CA SER A 107 -0.90 -9.95 -12.39
C SER A 107 -1.31 -9.20 -11.12
N ILE A 108 -0.50 -8.21 -10.78
CA ILE A 108 -0.71 -7.34 -9.63
C ILE A 108 -0.50 -5.88 -10.02
N VAL A 109 -1.28 -4.99 -9.44
CA VAL A 109 -1.02 -3.56 -9.45
C VAL A 109 -0.37 -3.18 -8.13
N VAL A 110 0.74 -2.46 -8.20
CA VAL A 110 1.50 -1.92 -7.07
C VAL A 110 1.30 -0.41 -7.06
N LEU A 111 0.85 0.10 -5.91
CA LEU A 111 0.82 1.52 -5.59
C LEU A 111 1.70 1.70 -4.35
N LEU A 112 2.82 2.39 -4.49
CA LEU A 112 3.71 2.70 -3.37
C LEU A 112 4.18 4.14 -3.49
N ASP A 113 3.98 4.93 -2.44
CA ASP A 113 4.32 6.34 -2.47
C ASP A 113 4.50 6.98 -1.08
N LEU A 114 5.22 8.10 -1.09
CA LEU A 114 5.21 9.10 -0.05
C LEU A 114 4.28 10.26 -0.47
N LEU A 115 3.00 10.19 -0.09
CA LEU A 115 1.99 11.13 -0.57
C LEU A 115 2.28 12.57 -0.09
N PRO A 116 2.38 13.56 -1.00
CA PRO A 116 2.65 14.95 -0.65
C PRO A 116 1.48 15.57 0.13
N ARG A 117 1.81 16.47 1.06
CA ARG A 117 0.84 17.22 1.88
C ARG A 117 0.87 18.73 1.65
N LYS A 118 1.70 19.16 0.71
CA LYS A 118 1.77 20.52 0.18
C LYS A 118 1.56 20.48 -1.32
N ASP A 119 1.11 21.60 -1.86
CA ASP A 119 1.08 21.81 -3.30
C ASP A 119 2.52 21.87 -3.82
N LEU A 120 2.92 20.86 -4.60
CA LEU A 120 4.29 20.74 -5.08
C LEU A 120 4.68 21.85 -6.06
N ALA A 121 3.72 22.45 -6.78
CA ALA A 121 4.01 23.56 -7.69
C ALA A 121 4.33 24.86 -6.92
N LEU A 122 3.76 25.03 -5.73
CA LEU A 122 3.97 26.21 -4.89
C LEU A 122 5.12 26.03 -3.87
N HIS A 123 5.60 24.79 -3.68
CA HIS A 123 6.57 24.44 -2.64
C HIS A 123 7.75 23.60 -3.19
N PRO A 124 8.61 24.17 -4.05
CA PRO A 124 9.77 23.46 -4.59
C PRO A 124 10.74 22.97 -3.49
N GLU A 125 10.86 23.69 -2.37
CA GLU A 125 11.67 23.28 -1.22
C GLU A 125 11.17 21.98 -0.57
N TYR A 126 9.88 21.70 -0.69
CA TYR A 126 9.28 20.46 -0.20
C TYR A 126 9.63 19.28 -1.13
N ILE A 127 9.69 19.52 -2.44
CA ILE A 127 10.13 18.53 -3.43
C ILE A 127 11.58 18.13 -3.14
N GLU A 128 12.45 19.13 -3.02
CA GLU A 128 13.88 18.94 -2.77
C GLU A 128 14.11 18.12 -1.50
N ARG A 129 13.45 18.50 -0.41
CA ARG A 129 13.63 17.87 0.91
C ARG A 129 13.18 16.42 0.96
N TYR A 130 11.98 16.11 0.48
CA TYR A 130 11.36 14.80 0.73
C TYR A 130 11.51 13.81 -0.43
N TYR A 131 11.81 14.27 -1.64
CA TYR A 131 11.84 13.42 -2.83
C TYR A 131 13.21 13.41 -3.53
N GLU A 132 13.80 14.57 -3.79
CA GLU A 132 15.08 14.64 -4.51
C GLU A 132 16.25 14.21 -3.61
N ASN A 133 16.38 14.82 -2.43
CA ASN A 133 17.46 14.53 -1.49
C ASN A 133 17.39 13.11 -0.92
N THR A 134 16.20 12.51 -0.88
CA THR A 134 16.01 11.12 -0.44
C THR A 134 16.31 10.11 -1.56
N GLN A 135 16.37 10.57 -2.81
CA GLN A 135 16.53 9.74 -4.01
C GLN A 135 15.49 8.62 -4.09
N VAL A 136 14.28 8.87 -3.58
CA VAL A 136 13.22 7.86 -3.49
C VAL A 136 12.79 7.35 -4.87
N ASP A 137 12.94 8.19 -5.91
CA ASP A 137 12.64 7.85 -7.30
C ASP A 137 13.46 6.67 -7.85
N LYS A 138 14.65 6.41 -7.28
CA LYS A 138 15.47 5.25 -7.65
C LYS A 138 14.76 3.91 -7.40
N GLN A 139 13.80 3.86 -6.47
CA GLN A 139 13.03 2.63 -6.27
C GLN A 139 12.04 2.40 -7.41
N ARG A 140 11.45 3.47 -7.96
CA ARG A 140 10.61 3.40 -9.16
C ARG A 140 11.42 2.90 -10.35
N GLU A 141 12.61 3.47 -10.58
CA GLU A 141 13.52 3.07 -11.67
C GLU A 141 13.82 1.57 -11.65
N LYS A 142 14.14 0.99 -10.49
CA LYS A 142 14.38 -0.47 -10.35
C LYS A 142 13.19 -1.31 -10.74
N VAL A 143 11.98 -0.90 -10.37
CA VAL A 143 10.76 -1.63 -10.73
C VAL A 143 10.47 -1.50 -12.24
N GLU A 144 10.81 -0.37 -12.85
CA GLU A 144 10.68 -0.16 -14.31
C GLU A 144 11.64 -1.01 -15.14
N GLU A 145 12.78 -1.42 -14.57
CA GLU A 145 13.73 -2.34 -15.22
C GLU A 145 13.15 -3.77 -15.37
N LEU A 146 12.11 -4.12 -14.62
CA LEU A 146 11.47 -5.43 -14.72
C LEU A 146 10.76 -5.57 -16.08
N PRO A 147 11.07 -6.62 -16.87
CA PRO A 147 10.42 -6.84 -18.18
C PRO A 147 8.88 -6.91 -18.11
N GLN A 148 8.36 -7.40 -16.98
CA GLN A 148 6.95 -7.61 -16.65
C GLN A 148 6.24 -6.33 -16.19
N ALA A 149 6.98 -5.28 -15.81
CA ALA A 149 6.40 -4.06 -15.28
C ALA A 149 5.99 -3.09 -16.39
N ARG A 150 4.81 -2.48 -16.22
CA ARG A 150 4.29 -1.42 -17.07
C ARG A 150 3.67 -0.33 -16.19
N PRO A 151 3.75 0.95 -16.55
CA PRO A 151 3.09 2.01 -15.79
C PRO A 151 1.59 1.76 -15.65
N TYR A 152 1.10 1.76 -14.42
CA TYR A 152 -0.32 1.70 -14.12
C TYR A 152 -0.92 3.10 -14.13
N ARG A 153 -1.91 3.32 -15.00
CA ARG A 153 -2.64 4.59 -15.07
C ARG A 153 -4.02 4.44 -14.44
N SER A 154 -4.14 4.85 -13.17
CA SER A 154 -5.43 4.84 -12.45
C SER A 154 -6.53 5.53 -13.26
N ARG A 155 -7.76 5.02 -13.24
CA ARG A 155 -8.89 5.69 -13.91
C ARG A 155 -9.36 6.94 -13.17
N SER A 156 -9.05 7.05 -11.88
CA SER A 156 -9.36 8.23 -11.07
C SER A 156 -8.31 9.31 -11.28
N LEU A 157 -8.72 10.48 -11.79
CA LEU A 157 -7.83 11.63 -11.89
C LEU A 157 -7.37 12.11 -10.51
N PHE A 158 -8.22 11.99 -9.50
CA PHE A 158 -7.87 12.33 -8.12
C PHE A 158 -6.71 11.47 -7.61
N VAL A 159 -6.74 10.16 -7.88
CA VAL A 159 -5.62 9.27 -7.53
C VAL A 159 -4.35 9.71 -8.26
N ARG A 160 -4.43 10.06 -9.54
CA ARG A 160 -3.25 10.53 -10.28
C ARG A 160 -2.67 11.83 -9.70
N SER A 161 -3.53 12.75 -9.23
CA SER A 161 -3.08 14.03 -8.68
C SER A 161 -2.62 13.96 -7.23
N ALA A 162 -3.10 12.97 -6.46
CA ALA A 162 -2.77 12.84 -5.04
C ALA A 162 -1.40 12.19 -4.81
N PHE A 163 -0.90 11.42 -5.78
CA PHE A 163 0.40 10.76 -5.71
C PHE A 163 1.55 11.70 -6.10
N SER A 164 2.72 11.47 -5.51
CA SER A 164 3.94 12.20 -5.81
C SER A 164 4.47 11.90 -7.21
N LEU A 165 5.40 12.74 -7.67
CA LEU A 165 6.11 12.53 -8.94
C LEU A 165 7.03 11.30 -8.92
N THR A 166 7.33 10.76 -7.74
CA THR A 166 8.21 9.60 -7.54
C THR A 166 7.45 8.31 -7.22
N ALA A 167 6.12 8.35 -7.31
CA ALA A 167 5.26 7.23 -6.97
C ALA A 167 5.51 6.00 -7.85
N ILE A 168 5.56 4.83 -7.23
CA ILE A 168 5.53 3.56 -7.95
C ILE A 168 4.07 3.21 -8.20
N LEU A 169 3.61 3.49 -9.43
CA LEU A 169 2.31 3.10 -9.94
C LEU A 169 2.53 2.12 -11.08
N MET A 170 2.60 0.83 -10.77
CA MET A 170 3.02 -0.20 -11.72
C MET A 170 2.03 -1.35 -11.80
N SER A 171 1.80 -1.84 -13.01
CA SER A 171 1.18 -3.12 -13.29
C SER A 171 2.29 -4.12 -13.60
N ILE A 172 2.36 -5.20 -12.84
CA ILE A 172 3.28 -6.30 -13.10
C ILE A 172 2.44 -7.45 -13.65
N ASP A 173 2.74 -7.90 -14.87
CA ASP A 173 2.06 -9.04 -15.50
C ASP A 173 3.09 -10.10 -15.90
N CYS A 174 3.02 -11.23 -15.22
CA CYS A 174 3.93 -12.34 -15.42
C CYS A 174 3.45 -13.31 -16.50
N GLY A 175 2.21 -13.21 -17.01
CA GLY A 175 1.69 -14.01 -18.12
C GLY A 175 2.23 -15.45 -18.19
N GLN A 176 3.09 -15.72 -19.19
CA GLN A 176 3.73 -17.02 -19.46
C GLN A 176 4.74 -17.50 -18.39
N GLY A 177 5.31 -16.59 -17.59
CA GLY A 177 6.13 -16.94 -16.42
C GLY A 177 5.29 -17.48 -15.25
N GLY A 178 3.97 -17.27 -15.30
CA GLY A 178 3.03 -17.82 -14.33
C GLY A 178 3.12 -17.20 -12.94
N GLU A 179 2.39 -17.82 -12.01
CA GLU A 179 2.25 -17.37 -10.61
C GLU A 179 3.60 -17.38 -9.85
N GLY A 180 4.46 -18.37 -10.08
CA GLY A 180 5.76 -18.48 -9.41
C GLY A 180 6.71 -17.32 -9.70
N THR A 181 6.73 -16.80 -10.95
CA THR A 181 7.52 -15.60 -11.28
C THR A 181 6.99 -14.36 -10.56
N LEU A 182 5.67 -14.23 -10.42
CA LEU A 182 5.08 -13.12 -9.67
C LEU A 182 5.47 -13.18 -8.20
N GLU A 183 5.41 -14.36 -7.59
CA GLU A 183 5.84 -14.56 -6.20
C GLU A 183 7.33 -14.24 -5.98
N GLU A 184 8.20 -14.62 -6.92
CA GLU A 184 9.62 -14.30 -6.87
C GLU A 184 9.86 -12.79 -6.93
N ILE A 185 9.24 -12.09 -7.89
CA ILE A 185 9.36 -10.63 -8.04
C ILE A 185 8.95 -9.93 -6.74
N VAL A 186 7.83 -10.33 -6.14
CA VAL A 186 7.29 -9.74 -4.92
C VAL A 186 8.17 -10.01 -3.69
N ARG A 187 8.87 -11.14 -3.62
CA ARG A 187 9.73 -11.48 -2.48
C ARG A 187 11.14 -10.88 -2.55
N VAL A 188 11.65 -10.66 -3.76
CA VAL A 188 13.06 -10.30 -4.00
C VAL A 188 13.27 -8.78 -4.17
N ASN A 189 12.25 -8.04 -4.60
CA ASN A 189 12.34 -6.60 -4.88
C ASN A 189 11.52 -5.79 -3.87
#